data_AF-A0A5B7YHJ9-F1
#
_entry.id   AF-A0A5B7YHJ9-F1
#
_cell.length_a   1.000
_cell.length_b   1.000
_cell.length_c   1.000
_cell.angle_alpha   90.00
_cell.angle_beta   90.00
_cell.angle_gamma   90.00
#
_symmetry.space_group_name_H-M   'P 1'
#
loop_
_entity.id
_entity.type
_entity.pdbx_description
1 polymer ?
#
loop_
_entity_poly.entity_id
_entity_poly.type
_entity_poly.pdbx_seq_one_letter_code
_entity_poly.pdbx_strand_id
1 'polypeptide(L)' 'MTDSIWVAFALLLIFEGVGPLLFPNRWQRLMQKLSQSPVGELRQSGALLVIAGLAALFFLIG' A
#
# COMPACT_ATOMS: atom_id res chain seq x y z
N MET A 1 -8.37 -4.63 -22.56
CA MET A 1 -8.92 -4.91 -21.21
C MET A 1 -7.88 -5.58 -20.32
N THR A 2 -7.12 -6.55 -20.82
CA THR A 2 -5.97 -7.17 -20.14
C THR A 2 -4.78 -6.22 -19.98
N ASP A 3 -4.53 -5.33 -20.95
CA ASP A 3 -3.38 -4.41 -20.92
C ASP A 3 -3.42 -3.46 -19.72
N SER A 4 -4.61 -2.95 -19.38
CA SER A 4 -4.78 -2.03 -18.25
C SER A 4 -4.48 -2.68 -16.90
N ILE A 5 -4.79 -3.98 -16.73
CA ILE A 5 -4.48 -4.72 -15.50
C ILE A 5 -2.97 -4.90 -15.36
N TRP A 6 -2.29 -5.29 -16.45
CA TRP A 6 -0.83 -5.43 -16.45
C TRP A 6 -0.12 -4.09 -16.22
N VAL A 7 -0.64 -2.99 -16.76
CA VAL A 7 -0.13 -1.63 -16.48
C VAL A 7 -0.35 -1.23 -15.02
N ALA A 8 -1.54 -1.46 -14.46
CA ALA A 8 -1.81 -1.17 -13.05
C ALA A 8 -0.91 -2.01 -12.13
N PHE A 9 -0.66 -3.28 -12.47
CA PHE A 9 0.25 -4.15 -11.74
C PHE A 9 1.71 -3.69 -11.84
N ALA A 10 2.16 -3.26 -13.03
CA ALA A 10 3.49 -2.68 -13.21
C ALA A 10 3.67 -1.40 -12.39
N LEU A 11 2.66 -0.52 -12.35
CA LEU A 11 2.67 0.68 -11.52
C LEU A 11 2.71 0.33 -10.02
N LEU A 12 1.93 -0.64 -9.57
CA LEU A 12 1.96 -1.13 -8.18
C LEU A 12 3.38 -1.59 -7.79
N LEU A 13 4.03 -2.38 -8.65
CA LEU A 13 5.40 -2.83 -8.43
C LEU A 13 6.42 -1.68 -8.38
N ILE A 14 6.28 -0.70 -9.27
CA ILE A 14 7.13 0.49 -9.27
C ILE A 14 6.94 1.25 -7.95
N PHE A 15 5.71 1.54 -7.54
CA PHE A 15 5.43 2.27 -6.30
C PHE A 15 5.95 1.53 -5.06
N GLU A 16 5.75 0.20 -4.99
CA GLU A 16 6.25 -0.63 -3.89
C GLU A 16 7.79 -0.66 -3.86
N GLY A 17 8.44 -0.71 -5.02
CA GLY A 17 9.90 -0.73 -5.15
C GLY A 17 10.59 0.62 -4.95
N VAL A 18 9.90 1.74 -5.17
CA VAL A 18 10.47 3.10 -5.06
C VAL A 18 10.91 3.41 -3.63
N GLY A 19 10.13 3.02 -2.62
CA GLY A 19 10.46 3.22 -1.21
C GLY A 19 11.82 2.64 -0.79
N PRO A 20 12.06 1.33 -0.98
CA PRO A 20 13.34 0.70 -0.66
C PRO A 20 14.49 1.14 -1.58
N LEU A 21 14.21 1.44 -2.86
CA LEU A 21 15.24 1.82 -3.84
C LEU A 21 15.80 3.23 -3.58
N LEU A 22 14.94 4.21 -3.29
CA LEU A 22 15.37 5.60 -3.09
C LEU A 22 15.89 5.87 -1.67
N PHE A 23 15.29 5.27 -0.64
CA PHE A 23 15.62 5.57 0.76
C PHE A 23 15.66 4.33 1.67
N PRO A 24 16.59 3.39 1.44
CA PRO A 24 16.62 2.10 2.15
C PRO A 24 16.68 2.24 3.67
N ASN A 25 17.53 3.11 4.20
CA ASN A 25 17.70 3.29 5.66
C ASN A 25 16.51 3.97 6.35
N ARG A 26 15.73 4.79 5.63
CA ARG A 26 14.50 5.39 6.19
C ARG A 26 13.36 4.41 6.11
N TRP A 27 13.24 3.73 4.98
CA TRP A 27 12.24 2.68 4.76
C TRP A 27 12.37 1.54 5.77
N GLN A 28 13.59 1.04 6.02
CA GLN A 28 13.84 0.01 7.02
C GLN A 28 13.42 0.45 8.44
N ARG A 29 13.72 1.70 8.83
CA ARG A 29 13.30 2.25 10.13
C ARG A 29 11.79 2.41 10.23
N LEU A 30 11.11 2.78 9.13
CA LEU A 30 9.66 2.84 9.07
C LEU A 30 9.04 1.45 9.28
N MET A 31 9.53 0.44 8.56
CA MET A 31 9.11 -0.95 8.73
C MET A 31 9.34 -1.47 10.14
N GLN A 32 10.50 -1.17 10.74
CA GLN A 32 10.77 -1.57 12.13
C GLN A 32 9.80 -0.95 13.12
N LYS A 33 9.46 0.34 12.94
CA LYS A 33 8.43 0.99 13.77
C LYS A 33 7.07 0.33 13.59
N LEU A 34 6.66 0.07 12.34
CA LEU A 34 5.40 -0.61 12.04
C LEU A 34 5.34 -2.03 12.62
N SER A 35 6.45 -2.76 12.58
CA SER A 35 6.55 -4.11 13.16
C SER A 35 6.55 -4.11 14.69
N GLN A 36 6.95 -3.01 15.33
CA GLN A 36 6.95 -2.85 16.79
C GLN A 36 5.62 -2.27 17.29
N SER A 37 4.78 -1.73 16.41
CA SER A 37 3.46 -1.25 16.76
C SER A 37 2.56 -2.39 17.26
N PRO A 38 1.66 -2.13 18.23
CA PRO A 38 0.70 -3.11 18.68
C PRO A 38 -0.17 -3.59 17.52
N VAL A 39 -0.42 -4.92 17.46
CA VAL A 39 -1.23 -5.54 16.39
C VAL A 39 -2.60 -4.87 16.24
N GLY A 40 -3.17 -4.34 17.34
CA GLY A 40 -4.43 -3.60 17.33
C GLY A 40 -4.41 -2.32 16.48
N GLU A 41 -3.33 -1.54 16.54
CA GLU A 41 -3.19 -0.31 15.74
C GLU A 41 -2.93 -0.65 14.27
N LEU A 42 -2.08 -1.65 14.00
CA LEU A 42 -1.80 -2.13 12.65
C LEU A 42 -3.07 -2.63 11.95
N ARG A 43 -3.96 -3.29 12.70
CA ARG A 43 -5.25 -3.77 12.19
C ARG A 43 -6.22 -2.63 11.89
N GLN A 44 -6.21 -1.57 12.70
CA GLN A 44 -7.05 -0.39 12.47
C GLN A 44 -6.57 0.42 11.26
N SER A 45 -5.26 0.64 11.12
CA SER A 45 -4.71 1.33 9.95
C SER A 45 -4.95 0.53 8.67
N GLY A 46 -4.77 -0.79 8.73
CA GLY A 46 -5.07 -1.70 7.61
C GLY A 46 -6.56 -1.68 7.25
N ALA A 47 -7.45 -1.74 8.24
CA ALA A 47 -8.90 -1.69 8.01
C ALA A 47 -9.32 -0.36 7.37
N LEU A 48 -8.77 0.77 7.84
CA LEU A 48 -9.06 2.09 7.25
C LEU A 48 -8.63 2.16 5.79
N LEU A 49 -7.44 1.64 5.46
CA LEU A 49 -6.95 1.57 4.07
C LEU A 49 -7.85 0.71 3.18
N VAL A 50 -8.29 -0.45 3.68
CA VAL A 50 -9.20 -1.34 2.94
C VAL A 50 -10.56 -0.66 2.71
N ILE A 51 -11.11 -0.01 3.72
CA ILE A 51 -12.39 0.71 3.62
C ILE A 51 -12.28 1.87 2.62
N ALA A 52 -11.21 2.67 2.70
CA ALA A 52 -10.97 3.76 1.75
C ALA A 52 -10.81 3.24 0.31
N GLY A 53 -10.08 2.14 0.12
CA GLY A 53 -9.93 1.49 -1.18
C GLY A 53 -11.25 0.97 -1.74
N LEU A 54 -12.08 0.32 -0.91
CA LEU A 54 -13.42 -0.14 -1.30
C LEU A 54 -14.34 1.03 -1.65
N ALA A 55 -14.30 2.13 -0.89
CA ALA A 55 -15.08 3.32 -1.19
C ALA A 55 -14.67 3.96 -2.53
N ALA A 56 -13.35 4.07 -2.78
CA ALA A 56 -12.84 4.57 -4.05
C ALA A 56 -13.20 3.64 -5.22
N LEU A 57 -13.11 2.32 -5.03
CA LEU A 57 -13.49 1.32 -6.01
C LEU A 57 -14.99 1.41 -6.33
N PHE A 58 -15.83 1.51 -5.31
CA PHE A 58 -17.27 1.68 -5.47
C PHE A 58 -17.62 2.97 -6.22
N PHE A 59 -16.92 4.07 -5.94
CA PHE A 59 -17.10 5.34 -6.65
C PHE A 59 -16.62 5.32 -8.11
N LEU A 60 -15.60 4.51 -8.42
CA LEU A 60 -14.99 4.46 -9.76
C LEU A 60 -15.68 3.44 -10.68
N ILE A 61 -16.29 2.39 -10.09
CA ILE A 61 -17.05 1.36 -10.82
C ILE A 61 -18.55 1.68 -10.90
N GLY A 62 -19.12 2.28 -9.86
CA GLY A 62 -20.54 2.68 -9.80
C GLY A 62 -20.81 3.96 -10.56
#